data_AF-A0A929ZH00-F1
#
_entry.id   AF-A0A929ZH00-F1
#
_cell.length_a   1.000
_cell.length_b   1.000
_cell.length_c   1.000
_cell.angle_alpha   90.00
_cell.angle_beta   90.00
_cell.angle_gamma   90.00
#
_symmetry.space_group_name_H-M   'P 1'
#
loop_
_entity.id
_entity.type
_entity.pdbx_description
1 polymer ?
#
loop_
_entity_poly.entity_id
_entity_poly.type
_entity_poly.pdbx_seq_one_letter_code
_entity_poly.pdbx_strand_id
1 'polypeptide(L)' 'MRVHIGTDHAGFELKEKVVAHLREAGHDVVDHGAHTYDALDDYPPFCIEAAQAVVDEPGSLGIVIG' A
#
# COMPACT_ATOMS: atom_id res chain seq x y z
N MET A 1 3.53 -13.10 -5.39
CA MET A 1 4.43 -12.01 -5.81
C MET A 1 4.54 -11.00 -4.69
N ARG A 2 5.61 -10.19 -4.68
CA ARG A 2 5.78 -9.08 -3.74
C ARG A 2 4.97 -7.87 -4.20
N VAL A 3 4.13 -7.31 -3.33
CA VAL A 3 3.31 -6.12 -3.61
C VAL A 3 3.51 -5.09 -2.50
N HIS A 4 3.96 -3.90 -2.87
CA HIS A 4 4.05 -2.74 -1.98
C HIS A 4 2.78 -1.91 -2.14
N ILE A 5 2.14 -1.53 -1.04
CA ILE A 5 0.89 -0.77 -1.07
C ILE A 5 0.94 0.44 -0.14
N GLY A 6 0.42 1.57 -0.59
CA GLY A 6 0.34 2.83 0.16
C GLY A 6 -0.97 3.58 -0.10
N THR A 7 -1.48 4.33 0.87
CA THR A 7 -2.72 5.11 0.78
C THR A 7 -2.75 6.22 1.83
N ASP A 8 -3.57 7.25 1.61
CA ASP A 8 -4.07 8.11 2.68
C ASP A 8 -5.43 7.61 3.21
N HIS A 9 -6.09 8.43 4.02
CA HIS A 9 -7.41 8.18 4.57
C HIS A 9 -8.50 7.93 3.54
N ALA A 10 -8.44 8.53 2.36
CA ALA A 10 -9.48 8.40 1.34
C ALA A 10 -9.51 6.97 0.78
N GLY A 11 -8.35 6.33 0.66
CA GLY A 11 -8.21 4.95 0.20
C GLY A 11 -8.12 3.88 1.31
N PHE A 12 -8.03 4.26 2.60
CA PHE A 12 -7.75 3.35 3.73
C PHE A 12 -8.60 2.07 3.75
N GLU A 13 -9.92 2.20 3.68
CA GLU A 13 -10.85 1.06 3.74
C GLU A 13 -10.74 0.13 2.52
N LEU A 14 -10.43 0.70 1.35
CA LEU A 14 -10.20 -0.10 0.15
C LEU A 14 -8.85 -0.82 0.23
N LYS A 15 -7.81 -0.13 0.72
CA LYS A 15 -6.49 -0.69 0.94
C LYS A 15 -6.56 -1.92 1.85
N GLU A 16 -7.27 -1.85 2.97
CA GLU A 16 -7.45 -3.00 3.88
C GLU A 16 -8.06 -4.22 3.17
N LYS A 17 -9.10 -4.01 2.33
CA LYS A 17 -9.73 -5.08 1.56
C LYS A 17 -8.79 -5.67 0.50
N VAL A 18 -8.03 -4.82 -0.18
CA VAL A 18 -7.04 -5.25 -1.19
C VAL A 18 -5.91 -6.03 -0.53
N VAL A 19 -5.38 -5.56 0.61
CA VAL A 19 -4.35 -6.25 1.38
C VAL A 19 -4.82 -7.65 1.78
N ALA A 20 -6.03 -7.77 2.34
CA ALA A 20 -6.60 -9.06 2.71
C ALA A 20 -6.72 -9.99 1.49
N HIS A 21 -7.31 -9.50 0.40
CA HIS A 21 -7.49 -10.27 -0.83
C HIS A 21 -6.17 -10.77 -1.43
N LEU A 22 -5.15 -9.90 -1.52
CA LEU A 22 -3.83 -10.27 -2.06
C LEU A 22 -3.13 -11.31 -1.18
N ARG A 23 -3.23 -11.17 0.14
CA ARG A 23 -2.68 -12.16 1.09
C ARG A 23 -3.40 -13.51 0.96
N GLU A 24 -4.73 -13.52 0.86
CA GLU A 24 -5.53 -14.73 0.61
C GLU A 24 -5.15 -15.41 -0.72
N ALA A 25 -4.79 -14.63 -1.74
CA ALA A 25 -4.29 -15.12 -3.02
C ALA A 25 -2.82 -15.60 -2.99
N GLY A 26 -2.15 -15.58 -1.83
CA GLY A 26 -0.77 -16.05 -1.67
C GLY A 26 0.30 -15.06 -2.14
N HIS A 27 -0.02 -13.76 -2.16
CA HIS A 27 0.97 -12.71 -2.40
C HIS A 27 1.63 -12.24 -1.10
N ASP A 28 2.88 -11.81 -1.19
CA ASP A 28 3.61 -11.17 -0.10
C ASP A 28 3.35 -9.67 -0.16
N VAL A 29 2.66 -9.13 0.84
CA VAL A 29 2.16 -7.74 0.83
C VAL A 29 2.86 -6.92 1.91
N VAL A 30 3.59 -5.89 1.48
CA VAL A 30 4.18 -4.86 2.33
C VAL A 30 3.28 -3.63 2.31
N ASP A 31 2.65 -3.36 3.45
CA ASP A 31 1.81 -2.18 3.66
C ASP A 31 2.69 -1.05 4.21
N HIS A 32 2.80 0.05 3.47
CA HIS A 32 3.53 1.27 3.87
C HIS A 32 2.62 2.30 4.54
N GLY A 33 1.37 1.93 4.81
CA GLY A 33 0.38 2.77 5.45
C GLY A 33 -0.54 3.49 4.46
N ALA A 34 -1.50 4.28 4.92
CA ALA A 34 -1.82 4.52 6.33
C ALA A 34 -2.24 3.23 7.08
N HIS A 35 -1.79 3.08 8.33
CA HIS A 35 -2.08 1.91 9.19
C HIS A 35 -3.30 2.11 10.08
N THR A 36 -3.76 3.35 10.18
CA THR A 36 -4.97 3.75 10.90
C THR A 36 -5.65 4.84 10.08
N TYR A 37 -6.97 4.89 10.12
CA TYR A 37 -7.72 5.99 9.51
C TYR A 37 -7.48 7.30 10.26
N ASP A 38 -6.92 8.30 9.57
CA ASP A 38 -6.83 9.69 10.04
C ASP A 38 -7.34 10.60 8.92
N ALA A 39 -8.54 11.16 9.08
CA ALA A 39 -9.19 11.99 8.05
C ALA A 39 -8.42 13.25 7.63
N LEU A 40 -7.30 13.57 8.29
CA LEU A 40 -6.43 14.71 7.99
C LEU A 40 -5.03 14.29 7.53
N ASP A 41 -4.76 13.00 7.36
CA ASP A 41 -3.49 12.56 6.81
C ASP A 41 -3.35 12.91 5.32
N ASP A 42 -2.10 12.98 4.87
CA ASP A 42 -1.76 13.32 3.50
C ASP A 42 -1.02 12.13 2.86
N TYR A 43 -1.36 11.82 1.61
CA TYR A 43 -0.82 10.68 0.86
C TYR A 43 0.70 10.68 0.54
N PRO A 44 1.43 11.82 0.43
CA PRO A 44 2.81 11.79 -0.08
C PRO A 44 3.78 10.82 0.61
N PRO A 45 3.89 10.75 1.96
CA PRO A 45 4.81 9.81 2.60
C PRO A 45 4.54 8.36 2.22
N PHE A 46 3.27 7.92 2.29
CA PHE A 46 2.89 6.53 2.01
C PHE A 46 3.12 6.15 0.55
N CYS A 47 2.76 7.05 -0.38
CA CYS A 47 2.94 6.84 -1.82
C CYS A 47 4.41 6.81 -2.23
N ILE A 48 5.23 7.71 -1.67
CA ILE A 48 6.67 7.78 -1.97
C ILE A 48 7.37 6.54 -1.42
N GLU A 49 7.08 6.12 -0.18
CA GLU A 49 7.67 4.92 0.41
C GLU A 49 7.32 3.65 -0.37
N ALA A 50 6.05 3.47 -0.75
CA ALA A 50 5.63 2.34 -1.57
C ALA A 50 6.32 2.34 -2.95
N ALA A 51 6.39 3.49 -3.62
CA ALA A 51 7.03 3.61 -4.94
C ALA A 51 8.54 3.38 -4.88
N GLN A 52 9.22 3.94 -3.87
CA GLN A 52 10.66 3.75 -3.68
C GLN A 52 10.99 2.28 -3.44
N ALA A 53 10.20 1.60 -2.60
CA ALA A 53 10.41 0.18 -2.32
C ALA A 53 10.21 -0.70 -3.58
N VAL A 54 9.29 -0.34 -4.49
CA VAL A 54 9.14 -1.05 -5.77
C VAL A 54 10.38 -0.89 -6.66
N VAL A 55 10.95 0.32 -6.72
CA VAL A 55 12.17 0.59 -7.48
C VAL A 55 13.36 -0.19 -6.91
N ASP A 56 13.46 -0.25 -5.58
CA ASP A 56 14.57 -0.91 -4.88
C ASP A 56 14.45 -2.44 -4.87
N GLU A 57 13.27 -2.99 -5.18
CA GLU A 57 13.02 -4.43 -5.23
C GLU A 57 12.54 -4.88 -6.62
N PRO A 58 13.47 -5.12 -7.58
CA PRO A 58 13.13 -5.53 -8.93
C PRO A 58 12.25 -6.78 -8.98
N GLY A 59 11.14 -6.70 -9.73
CA GLY A 59 10.17 -7.78 -9.87
C GLY A 59 9.02 -7.72 -8.86
N SER A 60 9.05 -6.78 -7.91
CA SER A 60 7.88 -6.40 -7.12
C SER A 60 6.92 -5.51 -7.93
N LEU A 61 5.70 -5.34 -7.43
CA LEU A 61 4.69 -4.43 -7.97
C LEU A 61 4.22 -3.44 -6.89
N GLY A 62 3.66 -2.31 -7.31
CA GLY A 62 3.14 -1.26 -6.43
C GLY A 62 1.66 -0.95 -6.65
N ILE A 63 0.94 -0.64 -5.58
CA ILE A 63 -0.43 -0.11 -5.62
C ILE A 63 -0.47 1.14 -4.73
N VAL A 64 -0.96 2.26 -5.26
CA VAL A 64 -1.27 3.45 -4.46
C VAL A 64 -2.73 3.83 -4.64
N ILE A 65 -3.39 4.22 -3.55
CA ILE A 65 -4.83 4.54 -3.52
C ILE A 65 -4.97 5.90 -2.82
N GLY A 66 -5.87 6.74 -3.31
CA GLY A 66 -6.28 8.02 -2.70
C GLY A 66 -7.68 8.38 -3.12
#